data_AF-A0AAU2U4Q4-F1
#
_entry.id   AF-A0AAU2U4Q4-F1
#
_cell.length_a   1.000
_cell.length_b   1.000
_cell.length_c   1.000
_cell.angle_alpha   90.00
_cell.angle_beta   90.00
_cell.angle_gamma   90.00
#
_symmetry.space_group_name_H-M   'P 1'
#
loop_
_entity.id
_entity.type
_entity.pdbx_description
1 polymer ?
#
loop_
_entity_poly.entity_id
_entity_poly.type
_entity_poly.pdbx_seq_one_letter_code
_entity_poly.pdbx_strand_id
1 'polypeptide(L)'
;MPELALDELIDQLTWRLNELREQGRLQQRGGERIRARGAGAKDKLTTADRVLAPVLYQRKLGIRDLLAQLFGVTGSTLTRAVHQVQPLLAEHSYTIPPSTARFRTPADITAFLANSGSTEIKSAC
;
A
#
# COMPACT_ATOMS: atom_id res chain seq x y z
N MET A 1 -12.13 2.13 11.85
CA MET A 1 -11.97 3.12 10.76
C MET A 1 -13.07 2.82 9.78
N PRO A 2 -14.00 3.75 9.55
CA PRO A 2 -15.01 3.57 8.52
C PRO A 2 -14.30 3.47 7.16
N GLU A 3 -14.89 2.71 6.22
CA GLU A 3 -14.31 2.40 4.90
C GLU A 3 -13.97 3.69 4.12
N LEU A 4 -14.87 4.69 4.17
CA LEU A 4 -14.67 6.03 3.61
C LEU A 4 -13.42 6.77 4.13
N ALA A 5 -12.99 6.52 5.37
CA ALA A 5 -11.79 7.14 5.91
C ALA A 5 -10.49 6.47 5.44
N LEU A 6 -10.55 5.23 4.93
CA LEU A 6 -9.40 4.56 4.35
C LEU A 6 -9.17 5.00 2.91
N ASP A 7 -10.22 5.17 2.12
CA ASP A 7 -10.12 5.63 0.74
C ASP A 7 -9.56 7.07 0.67
N GLU A 8 -10.08 7.97 1.51
CA GLU A 8 -9.57 9.34 1.61
C GLU A 8 -8.09 9.38 2.02
N LEU A 9 -7.70 8.52 2.98
CA LEU A 9 -6.30 8.36 3.38
C LEU A 9 -5.44 7.87 2.21
N ILE A 10 -5.91 6.87 1.45
CA ILE A 10 -5.19 6.31 0.31
C ILE A 10 -5.00 7.38 -0.77
N ASP A 11 -6.02 8.15 -1.10
CA ASP A 11 -5.95 9.20 -2.12
C ASP A 11 -4.96 10.30 -1.71
N GLN A 12 -5.06 10.80 -0.47
CA GLN A 12 -4.16 11.82 0.05
C GLN A 12 -2.69 11.35 0.02
N LEU A 13 -2.43 10.14 0.51
CA LEU A 13 -1.07 9.58 0.55
C LEU A 13 -0.54 9.22 -0.84
N THR A 14 -1.42 8.82 -1.76
CA THR A 14 -1.06 8.46 -3.14
C THR A 14 -0.43 9.65 -3.86
N TRP A 15 -1.01 10.85 -3.73
CA TRP A 15 -0.46 12.06 -4.33
C TRP A 15 0.93 12.38 -3.76
N ARG A 16 1.05 12.45 -2.42
CA ARG A 16 2.31 12.72 -1.72
C ARG A 16 3.42 11.72 -2.07
N LEU A 17 3.06 10.43 -2.11
CA LEU A 17 4.00 9.36 -2.43
C LEU A 17 4.49 9.46 -3.87
N ASN A 18 3.64 9.84 -4.83
CA ASN A 18 4.06 10.04 -6.21
C ASN A 18 5.08 11.18 -6.33
N GLU A 19 4.87 12.28 -5.61
CA GLU A 19 5.78 13.43 -5.58
C GLU A 19 7.16 13.05 -5.03
N LEU A 20 7.23 12.45 -3.83
CA LEU A 20 8.48 12.00 -3.21
C LEU A 20 9.26 11.02 -4.10
N ARG A 21 8.53 10.10 -4.76
CA ARG A 21 9.16 9.14 -5.67
C ARG A 21 9.73 9.81 -6.90
N GLU A 22 9.07 10.81 -7.46
CA GLU A 22 9.61 11.54 -8.61
C GLU A 22 10.80 12.40 -8.21
N GLN A 23 10.78 13.06 -7.05
CA GLN A 23 11.94 13.77 -6.51
C GLN A 23 13.14 12.83 -6.33
N GLY A 24 12.93 11.64 -5.74
CA GLY A 24 13.99 10.64 -5.62
C GLY A 24 14.52 10.16 -6.98
N ARG A 25 13.66 9.99 -7.98
CA ARG A 25 14.09 9.66 -9.35
C ARG A 25 14.84 10.81 -10.01
N LEU A 26 14.44 12.04 -9.80
CA LEU A 26 15.13 13.24 -10.29
C LEU A 26 16.55 13.28 -9.73
N GLN A 27 16.71 13.10 -8.41
CA GLN A 27 18.01 13.05 -7.74
C GLN A 27 18.89 11.92 -8.30
N GLN A 28 18.33 10.72 -8.48
CA GLN A 28 19.05 9.58 -9.06
C GLN A 28 19.43 9.79 -10.53
N ARG A 29 18.57 10.47 -11.30
CA ARG A 29 18.80 10.77 -12.72
C ARG A 29 19.79 11.93 -12.90
N GLY A 30 19.88 12.84 -11.92
CA GLY A 30 20.68 14.06 -11.99
C GLY A 30 20.06 15.16 -12.88
N GLY A 31 18.76 15.09 -13.19
CA GLY A 31 18.12 16.06 -14.07
C GLY A 31 16.69 15.68 -14.46
N GLU A 32 16.08 16.51 -15.31
CA GLU A 32 14.70 16.35 -15.76
C GLU A 32 14.49 15.09 -16.61
N ARG A 33 13.21 14.68 -16.73
CA ARG A 33 12.84 13.54 -17.56
C ARG A 33 13.04 13.83 -19.05
N ILE A 34 13.70 12.90 -19.73
CA ILE A 34 13.80 12.89 -21.19
C ILE A 34 12.59 12.18 -21.84
N ARG A 35 11.99 11.20 -21.14
CA ARG A 35 10.85 10.42 -21.65
C ARG A 35 9.55 10.79 -20.93
N ALA A 36 8.41 10.72 -21.62
CA ALA A 36 7.08 10.96 -21.04
C ALA A 36 6.73 10.00 -19.89
N ARG A 37 5.94 10.47 -18.90
CA ARG A 37 5.52 9.68 -17.72
C ARG A 37 4.95 8.33 -18.14
N GLY A 38 5.38 7.26 -17.47
CA GLY A 38 4.95 5.90 -17.80
C GLY A 38 5.73 5.19 -18.92
N ALA A 39 6.66 5.86 -19.63
CA ALA A 39 7.46 5.25 -20.70
C ALA A 39 8.59 4.30 -20.23
N GLY A 40 8.46 3.72 -19.03
CA GLY A 40 9.44 2.80 -18.43
C GLY A 40 8.76 1.53 -17.92
N ALA A 41 9.54 0.62 -17.34
CA ALA A 41 9.00 -0.58 -16.71
C ALA A 41 7.95 -0.19 -15.65
N LYS A 42 6.79 -0.86 -15.70
CA LYS A 42 5.72 -0.63 -14.73
C LYS A 42 6.12 -1.19 -13.37
N ASP A 43 5.82 -0.44 -12.32
CA ASP A 43 5.98 -0.95 -10.96
C ASP A 43 5.05 -2.15 -10.75
N LYS A 44 5.51 -3.15 -9.98
CA LYS A 44 4.67 -4.29 -9.58
C LYS A 44 3.55 -3.91 -8.62
N LEU A 45 3.76 -2.84 -7.84
CA LEU A 45 2.72 -2.24 -7.00
C LEU A 45 2.17 -1.02 -7.69
N THR A 46 0.84 -0.93 -7.79
CA THR A 46 0.18 0.33 -8.09
C THR A 46 0.51 1.36 -6.99
N THR A 47 0.29 2.65 -7.24
CA THR A 47 0.55 3.66 -6.19
C THR A 47 -0.36 3.45 -4.98
N ALA A 48 -1.63 3.09 -5.21
CA ALA A 48 -2.58 2.76 -4.14
C ALA A 48 -2.12 1.53 -3.34
N ASP A 49 -1.73 0.43 -4.00
CA ASP A 49 -1.22 -0.77 -3.32
C ASP A 49 0.06 -0.49 -2.52
N ARG A 50 0.87 0.46 -3.01
CA ARG A 50 2.08 0.87 -2.31
C ARG A 50 1.77 1.61 -1.01
N VAL A 51 0.58 2.19 -0.85
CA VAL A 51 0.06 2.73 0.43
C VAL A 51 -0.65 1.65 1.23
N LEU A 52 -1.54 0.88 0.58
CA LEU A 52 -2.36 -0.14 1.24
C LEU A 52 -1.50 -1.24 1.88
N ALA A 53 -0.47 -1.74 1.19
CA ALA A 53 0.33 -2.84 1.70
C ALA A 53 1.08 -2.47 3.01
N PRO A 54 1.72 -1.29 3.13
CA PRO A 54 2.21 -0.77 4.41
C PRO A 54 1.15 -0.58 5.49
N VAL A 55 -0.05 -0.09 5.15
CA VAL A 55 -1.16 0.05 6.10
C VAL A 55 -1.55 -1.31 6.69
N LEU A 56 -1.70 -2.34 5.86
CA LEU A 56 -2.00 -3.70 6.30
C LEU A 56 -0.86 -4.32 7.14
N TYR A 57 0.39 -3.99 6.80
CA TYR A 57 1.55 -4.39 7.60
C TYR A 57 1.55 -3.74 8.98
N GLN A 58 1.27 -2.43 9.08
CA GLN A 58 1.17 -1.72 10.36
C GLN A 58 -0.02 -2.19 11.20
N ARG A 59 -1.13 -2.56 10.55
CA ARG A 59 -2.27 -3.23 11.19
C ARG A 59 -1.91 -4.60 11.79
N LYS A 60 -0.72 -5.16 11.51
CA LYS A 60 -0.29 -6.50 11.94
C LYS A 60 -1.25 -7.61 11.51
N LEU A 61 -1.85 -7.47 10.32
CA LEU A 61 -2.80 -8.47 9.78
C LEU A 61 -2.14 -9.77 9.36
N GLY A 62 -0.83 -9.77 9.11
CA GLY A 62 -0.10 -10.97 8.78
C GLY A 62 1.41 -10.73 8.80
N ILE A 63 2.16 -11.80 8.59
CA ILE A 63 3.61 -11.71 8.43
C ILE A 63 3.97 -11.02 7.11
N ARG A 64 5.16 -10.42 7.06
CA ARG A 64 5.67 -9.71 5.85
C ARG A 64 5.52 -10.55 4.59
N ASP A 65 5.89 -11.82 4.65
CA ASP A 65 5.96 -12.67 3.45
C ASP A 65 4.55 -13.02 2.93
N LEU A 66 3.58 -13.21 3.83
CA LEU A 66 2.18 -13.38 3.48
C LEU A 66 1.64 -12.12 2.78
N LEU A 67 1.88 -10.94 3.35
CA LEU A 67 1.43 -9.69 2.73
C LEU A 67 2.11 -9.47 1.38
N ALA A 68 3.41 -9.73 1.27
CA ALA A 68 4.11 -9.63 -0.02
C ALA A 68 3.51 -10.57 -1.08
N GLN A 69 3.15 -11.80 -0.69
CA GLN A 69 2.48 -12.75 -1.56
C GLN A 69 1.10 -12.25 -2.03
N LEU A 70 0.29 -11.65 -1.14
CA LEU A 70 -1.02 -11.09 -1.50
C LEU A 70 -0.92 -10.01 -2.57
N PHE A 71 0.11 -9.18 -2.51
CA PHE A 71 0.36 -8.13 -3.49
C PHE A 71 1.19 -8.61 -4.70
N GLY A 72 1.51 -9.91 -4.80
CA GLY A 72 2.31 -10.45 -5.91
C GLY A 72 3.74 -9.89 -5.98
N VAL A 73 4.31 -9.46 -4.84
CA VAL A 73 5.64 -8.85 -4.75
C VAL A 73 6.57 -9.63 -3.83
N THR A 74 7.86 -9.27 -3.86
CA THR A 74 8.84 -9.81 -2.92
C THR A 74 8.77 -9.11 -1.57
N GLY A 75 9.19 -9.78 -0.50
CA GLY A 75 9.26 -9.19 0.84
C GLY A 75 10.12 -7.92 0.90
N SER A 76 11.20 -7.84 0.10
CA SER A 76 12.03 -6.64 -0.03
C SER A 76 11.29 -5.47 -0.68
N THR A 77 10.42 -5.73 -1.66
CA THR A 77 9.56 -4.71 -2.26
C THR A 77 8.57 -4.17 -1.24
N LEU A 78 7.97 -5.05 -0.43
CA LEU A 78 7.07 -4.65 0.66
C LEU A 78 7.80 -3.79 1.70
N THR A 79 8.97 -4.23 2.18
CA THR A 79 9.78 -3.45 3.14
C THR A 79 10.14 -2.07 2.59
N ARG A 80 10.52 -1.98 1.31
CA ARG A 80 10.76 -0.68 0.66
C ARG A 80 9.51 0.21 0.65
N ALA A 81 8.34 -0.35 0.36
CA ALA A 81 7.09 0.39 0.41
C ALA A 81 6.79 0.89 1.84
N VAL A 82 7.01 0.05 2.86
CA VAL A 82 6.85 0.44 4.28
C VAL A 82 7.72 1.64 4.63
N HIS A 83 9.01 1.61 4.26
CA HIS A 83 9.92 2.74 4.51
C HIS A 83 9.54 4.03 3.77
N GLN A 84 8.86 3.93 2.63
CA GLN A 84 8.39 5.10 1.88
C GLN A 84 7.14 5.73 2.51
N VAL A 85 6.24 4.91 3.04
CA VAL A 85 4.93 5.36 3.53
C VAL A 85 4.95 5.71 5.01
N GLN A 86 5.80 5.07 5.82
CA GLN A 86 5.86 5.33 7.26
C GLN A 86 6.17 6.80 7.62
N PRO A 87 7.09 7.51 6.94
CA PRO A 87 7.29 8.94 7.18
C PRO A 87 6.06 9.79 6.83
N LEU A 88 5.34 9.45 5.75
CA LEU A 88 4.13 10.17 5.33
C LEU A 88 3.00 10.02 6.37
N LEU A 89 2.83 8.81 6.92
CA LEU A 89 1.86 8.57 7.98
C LEU A 89 2.21 9.37 9.24
N ALA A 90 3.49 9.45 9.59
CA ALA A 90 3.96 10.24 10.73
C ALA A 90 3.75 11.75 10.52
N GLU A 91 4.06 12.28 9.33
CA GLU A 91 3.86 13.69 8.97
C GLU A 91 2.39 14.11 9.13
N HIS A 92 1.47 13.24 8.72
CA HIS A 92 0.02 13.50 8.83
C HIS A 92 -0.60 13.01 10.14
N SER A 93 0.22 12.61 11.13
CA SER A 93 -0.23 12.11 12.45
C SER A 93 -1.20 10.92 12.38
N TYR A 94 -1.15 10.14 11.29
CA TYR A 94 -1.97 8.94 11.14
C TYR A 94 -1.36 7.79 11.94
N THR A 95 -2.01 7.46 13.07
CA THR A 95 -1.68 6.26 13.84
C THR A 95 -2.58 5.10 13.41
N ILE A 96 -1.97 4.03 12.88
CA ILE A 96 -2.69 2.84 12.45
C ILE A 96 -2.69 1.82 13.61
N PRO A 97 -3.82 1.61 14.32
CA PRO A 97 -3.86 0.68 15.43
C PRO A 97 -3.82 -0.76 14.93
N PRO A 98 -3.20 -1.69 15.68
CA PRO A 98 -3.17 -3.10 15.30
C PRO A 98 -4.60 -3.66 15.21
N SER A 99 -4.81 -4.55 14.25
CA SER A 99 -6.05 -5.31 14.11
C SER A 99 -6.10 -6.47 15.10
N THR A 100 -7.31 -6.88 15.46
CA THR A 100 -7.58 -8.14 16.17
C THR A 100 -7.48 -9.34 15.24
N ALA A 101 -7.78 -9.17 13.95
CA ALA A 101 -7.60 -10.20 12.93
C ALA A 101 -6.11 -10.39 12.61
N ARG A 102 -5.65 -11.65 12.56
CA ARG A 102 -4.28 -12.02 12.21
C ARG A 102 -4.29 -13.30 11.40
N PHE A 103 -3.61 -13.26 10.26
CA PHE A 103 -3.54 -14.34 9.30
C PHE A 103 -2.12 -14.84 9.18
N ARG A 104 -1.94 -16.17 9.12
CA ARG A 104 -0.64 -16.80 8.90
C ARG A 104 -0.53 -17.37 7.50
N THR A 105 -1.65 -17.76 6.91
CA THR A 105 -1.72 -18.36 5.58
C THR A 105 -2.74 -17.65 4.69
N PRO A 106 -2.61 -17.78 3.35
CA PRO A 106 -3.67 -17.33 2.44
C PRO A 106 -5.01 -18.01 2.70
N ALA A 107 -4.98 -19.29 3.13
CA ALA A 107 -6.19 -20.03 3.48
C ALA A 107 -6.95 -19.39 4.64
N ASP A 108 -6.23 -18.90 5.68
CA ASP A 108 -6.84 -18.19 6.81
C ASP A 108 -7.61 -16.94 6.34
N ILE A 109 -7.07 -16.23 5.34
CA ILE A 109 -7.71 -15.04 4.76
C ILE A 109 -8.97 -15.46 4.02
N THR A 110 -8.90 -16.49 3.17
CA THR A 110 -10.08 -16.96 2.43
C THR A 110 -11.19 -17.44 3.36
N ALA A 111 -10.84 -18.17 4.43
CA ALA A 111 -11.80 -18.62 5.43
C ALA A 111 -12.41 -17.46 6.21
N PHE A 112 -11.61 -16.44 6.55
CA PHE A 112 -12.10 -15.24 7.19
C PHE A 112 -13.08 -14.47 6.29
N LEU A 113 -12.73 -14.27 5.01
CA LEU A 113 -13.56 -13.57 4.04
C LEU A 113 -14.88 -14.31 3.76
N ALA A 114 -14.85 -15.64 3.73
CA ALA A 114 -16.06 -16.45 3.57
C ALA A 114 -17.03 -16.28 4.75
N ASN A 115 -16.52 -16.01 5.95
CA ASN A 115 -17.31 -15.86 7.17
C ASN A 115 -17.69 -14.41 7.49
N SER A 116 -17.04 -13.42 6.88
CA SER A 116 -17.24 -12.00 7.20
C SER A 116 -18.44 -11.33 6.52
N GLY A 117 -19.20 -12.07 5.70
CA GLY A 117 -20.28 -11.53 4.88
C GLY A 117 -19.71 -10.67 3.74
N SER A 118 -20.32 -10.74 2.56
CA SER A 118 -19.97 -9.88 1.44
C SER A 118 -20.37 -8.44 1.79
N THR A 119 -19.43 -7.61 2.24
CA THR A 119 -19.57 -6.17 2.08
C THR A 119 -19.54 -5.93 0.58
N GLU A 120 -20.72 -5.70 0.02
CA GLU A 120 -20.94 -5.37 -1.39
C GLU A 120 -19.97 -4.24 -1.77
N ILE A 121 -18.90 -4.58 -2.49
CA ILE A 121 -18.03 -3.56 -3.10
C ILE A 121 -18.93 -2.90 -4.14
N LYS A 122 -19.49 -1.74 -3.80
CA LYS A 122 -20.30 -0.98 -4.75
C LYS A 122 -19.42 -0.73 -5.97
N SER A 123 -19.77 -1.39 -7.07
CA SER A 123 -19.22 -1.10 -8.39
C SER A 123 -19.50 0.37 -8.70
N ALA A 124 -18.48 1.21 -8.69
CA ALA A 124 -18.57 2.53 -9.27
C ALA A 124 -18.61 2.37 -10.80
N CYS A 125 -19.80 2.58 -11.39
CA CYS A 125 -19.98 2.83 -12.82
C CYS A 125 -19.72 4.31 -13.12
#